data_AF-A0A9D2AQI0-F1
#
_entry.id   AF-A0A9D2AQI0-F1
#
_cell.length_a   1.000
_cell.length_b   1.000
_cell.length_c   1.000
_cell.angle_alpha   90.00
_cell.angle_beta   90.00
_cell.angle_gamma   90.00
#
_symmetry.space_group_name_H-M   'P 1'
#
loop_
_entity.id
_entity.type
_entity.pdbx_description
1 polymer ?
#
loop_
_entity_poly.entity_id
_entity_poly.type
_entity_poly.pdbx_seq_one_letter_code
_entity_poly.pdbx_strand_id
1 'polypeptide(L)'
;MKKFACILLALAACILPAGCAAAPDLTEYVSEYRSRIYEGTEGGYTVFASFTRREYPYRADGTPGEMQDLFEIALTAPDNTRLYRVEFTVGEKAYAADLAFDSVRLAHTASLSMPEPAEESIAFTVRDAENADVEPLAVEAACLRPQGALALPDLLERVRAAEEERFAALSSGRGFAGELYVRLLCENGASYYYVGLTDRAGRTYAMLADAATGEIVATRE
;
A
#
# COMPACT_ATOMS: atom_id res chain seq x y z
N MET A 1 -57.23 15.64 -50.85
CA MET A 1 -55.80 15.31 -51.13
C MET A 1 -54.95 16.17 -50.22
N LYS A 2 -54.43 15.58 -49.13
CA LYS A 2 -52.99 15.40 -48.85
C LYS A 2 -52.19 16.72 -48.77
N LYS A 3 -51.69 17.03 -47.57
CA LYS A 3 -50.33 17.53 -47.23
C LYS A 3 -50.36 18.58 -46.11
N PHE A 4 -50.54 18.19 -44.84
CA PHE A 4 -50.20 19.05 -43.68
C PHE A 4 -49.86 18.25 -42.41
N ALA A 5 -49.25 17.08 -42.54
CA ALA A 5 -48.88 16.26 -41.39
C ALA A 5 -47.53 15.59 -41.64
N CYS A 6 -46.42 16.33 -41.49
CA CYS A 6 -45.06 15.74 -41.57
C CYS A 6 -43.93 16.54 -40.89
N ILE A 7 -44.18 17.52 -40.01
CA ILE A 7 -43.09 18.36 -39.44
C ILE A 7 -42.94 18.25 -37.91
N LEU A 8 -43.75 17.45 -37.21
CA LEU A 8 -43.66 17.29 -35.74
C LEU A 8 -42.99 15.99 -35.26
N LEU A 9 -42.32 15.24 -36.15
CA LEU A 9 -41.72 13.94 -35.82
C LEU A 9 -40.18 13.88 -35.90
N ALA A 10 -39.50 15.04 -35.96
CA ALA A 10 -38.04 15.09 -36.14
C ALA A 10 -37.25 15.56 -34.91
N LEU A 11 -37.90 15.83 -33.77
CA LEU A 11 -37.22 16.40 -32.58
C LEU A 11 -37.25 15.51 -31.32
N ALA A 12 -37.55 14.21 -31.46
CA ALA A 12 -37.61 13.27 -30.34
C ALA A 12 -36.51 12.18 -30.35
N ALA A 13 -35.55 12.25 -31.27
CA ALA A 13 -34.57 11.17 -31.49
C ALA A 13 -33.14 11.42 -30.95
N CYS A 14 -32.93 12.48 -30.15
CA CYS A 14 -31.63 12.77 -29.53
C CYS A 14 -31.69 12.70 -28.00
N ILE A 15 -32.40 11.71 -27.44
CA ILE A 15 -32.10 11.26 -26.08
C ILE A 15 -31.09 10.13 -26.25
N LEU A 16 -29.82 10.50 -26.48
CA LEU A 16 -28.72 9.59 -26.21
C LEU A 16 -28.91 9.18 -24.73
N PRO A 17 -28.89 7.89 -24.38
CA PRO A 17 -28.75 7.53 -22.99
C PRO A 17 -27.43 8.17 -22.54
N ALA A 18 -27.52 9.20 -21.71
CA ALA A 18 -26.44 9.57 -20.83
C ALA A 18 -26.25 8.34 -19.93
N GLY A 19 -25.54 7.33 -20.44
CA GLY A 19 -25.11 6.22 -19.65
C GLY A 19 -24.31 6.86 -18.53
N CYS A 20 -24.81 6.78 -17.30
CA CYS A 20 -24.01 6.98 -16.12
C CYS A 20 -22.76 6.12 -16.34
N ALA A 21 -21.67 6.77 -16.72
CA ALA A 21 -20.40 6.09 -16.82
C ALA A 21 -20.15 5.52 -15.42
N ALA A 22 -19.92 4.22 -15.36
CA ALA A 22 -19.56 3.57 -14.11
C ALA A 22 -18.40 4.36 -13.46
N ALA A 23 -18.46 4.53 -12.15
CA ALA A 23 -17.39 5.17 -11.40
C ALA A 23 -16.05 4.46 -11.69
N PRO A 24 -14.92 5.19 -11.65
CA PRO A 24 -13.60 4.59 -11.81
C PRO A 24 -13.38 3.49 -10.76
N ASP A 25 -12.74 2.39 -11.16
CA ASP A 25 -12.17 1.44 -10.21
C ASP A 25 -10.91 2.07 -9.63
N LEU A 26 -10.99 2.54 -8.38
CA LEU A 26 -9.89 3.24 -7.72
C LEU A 26 -8.66 2.35 -7.50
N THR A 27 -8.79 1.01 -7.54
CA THR A 27 -7.64 0.11 -7.38
C THR A 27 -6.65 0.22 -8.53
N GLU A 28 -7.10 0.63 -9.72
CA GLU A 28 -6.26 0.91 -10.89
C GLU A 28 -5.42 2.20 -10.72
N TYR A 29 -5.75 3.02 -9.72
CA TYR A 29 -5.09 4.30 -9.47
C TYR A 29 -4.22 4.30 -8.21
N VAL A 30 -3.93 3.12 -7.66
CA VAL A 30 -3.07 2.97 -6.49
C VAL A 30 -1.60 2.84 -6.91
N SER A 31 -0.80 3.81 -6.47
CA SER A 31 0.65 3.89 -6.70
C SER A 31 1.48 3.23 -5.59
N GLU A 32 0.87 3.01 -4.44
CA GLU A 32 1.47 2.26 -3.35
C GLU A 32 0.41 1.57 -2.50
N TYR A 33 0.66 0.31 -2.15
CA TYR A 33 -0.13 -0.45 -1.21
C TYR A 33 0.78 -1.27 -0.29
N ARG A 34 1.01 -0.78 0.93
CA ARG A 34 1.63 -1.57 2.00
C ARG A 34 0.55 -2.36 2.72
N SER A 35 0.50 -3.67 2.45
CA SER A 35 -0.58 -4.54 2.91
C SER A 35 -0.23 -5.35 4.16
N ARG A 36 1.07 -5.59 4.41
CA ARG A 36 1.53 -6.39 5.55
C ARG A 36 2.74 -5.78 6.24
N ILE A 37 2.78 -5.98 7.55
CA ILE A 37 3.87 -5.60 8.44
C ILE A 37 4.13 -6.79 9.35
N TYR A 38 5.41 -7.10 9.57
CA TYR A 38 5.89 -8.12 10.47
C TYR A 38 6.85 -7.46 11.45
N GLU A 39 6.71 -7.75 12.74
CA GLU A 39 7.61 -7.23 13.77
C GLU A 39 7.92 -8.29 14.82
N GLY A 40 9.19 -8.37 15.22
CA GLY A 40 9.66 -9.28 16.25
C GLY A 40 10.93 -8.78 16.91
N THR A 41 11.10 -9.11 18.19
CA THR A 41 12.29 -8.76 18.97
C THR A 41 12.79 -9.97 19.74
N GLU A 42 14.09 -10.25 19.63
CA GLU A 42 14.77 -11.30 20.39
C GLU A 42 16.23 -10.88 20.63
N GLY A 43 16.79 -11.16 21.80
CA GLY A 43 18.23 -10.95 22.04
C GLY A 43 18.77 -9.52 21.83
N GLY A 44 17.91 -8.49 21.88
CA GLY A 44 18.27 -7.10 21.57
C GLY A 44 18.26 -6.74 20.08
N TYR A 45 17.86 -7.66 19.22
CA TYR A 45 17.60 -7.44 17.80
C TYR A 45 16.11 -7.24 17.57
N THR A 46 15.75 -6.27 16.74
CA THR A 46 14.37 -6.06 16.28
C THR A 46 14.33 -6.15 14.77
N VAL A 47 13.51 -7.06 14.24
CA VAL A 47 13.18 -7.15 12.83
C VAL A 47 11.85 -6.46 12.60
N PHE A 48 11.84 -5.51 11.68
CA PHE A 48 10.64 -4.95 11.07
C PHE A 48 10.68 -5.27 9.58
N ALA A 49 9.66 -5.95 9.07
CA ALA A 49 9.54 -6.22 7.64
C ALA A 49 8.17 -5.81 7.12
N SER A 50 8.09 -5.37 5.87
CA SER A 50 6.81 -5.03 5.26
C SER A 50 6.74 -5.43 3.80
N PHE A 51 5.56 -5.89 3.39
CA PHE A 51 5.25 -6.11 1.99
C PHE A 51 4.51 -4.89 1.44
N THR A 52 5.02 -4.37 0.32
CA THR A 52 4.48 -3.20 -0.37
C THR A 52 4.44 -3.46 -1.86
N ARG A 53 3.29 -3.23 -2.49
CA ARG A 53 3.20 -3.05 -3.94
C ARG A 53 3.41 -1.57 -4.22
N ARG A 54 4.45 -1.19 -4.96
CA ARG A 54 4.82 0.22 -5.16
C ARG A 54 5.19 0.48 -6.60
N GLU A 55 4.80 1.64 -7.11
CA GLU A 55 5.13 2.05 -8.47
C GLU A 55 6.64 2.29 -8.65
N TYR A 56 7.10 2.21 -9.90
CA TYR A 56 8.43 2.60 -10.31
C TYR A 56 8.41 3.47 -11.58
N PRO A 57 9.15 4.60 -11.63
CA PRO A 57 9.83 5.23 -10.50
C PRO A 57 8.83 5.75 -9.46
N TYR A 58 9.18 5.67 -8.18
CA TYR A 58 8.31 6.12 -7.09
C TYR A 58 8.19 7.66 -7.06
N ARG A 59 7.03 8.20 -7.44
CA ARG A 59 6.81 9.65 -7.63
C ARG A 59 5.36 10.05 -7.40
N ALA A 60 5.15 10.95 -6.43
CA ALA A 60 3.84 11.54 -6.18
C ALA A 60 3.49 12.65 -7.18
N ASP A 61 3.08 12.28 -8.40
CA ASP A 61 2.73 13.21 -9.48
C ASP A 61 1.26 13.12 -9.96
N GLY A 62 0.45 12.33 -9.25
CA GLY A 62 -0.93 12.05 -9.56
C GLY A 62 -1.13 11.01 -10.67
N THR A 63 -0.06 10.36 -11.15
CA THR A 63 -0.06 9.39 -12.25
C THR A 63 0.44 8.02 -11.81
N PRO A 64 -0.43 7.00 -11.75
CA PRO A 64 0.00 5.64 -11.43
C PRO A 64 1.08 5.12 -12.40
N GLY A 65 2.20 4.66 -11.84
CA GLY A 65 3.27 3.99 -12.57
C GLY A 65 3.14 2.46 -12.64
N GLU A 66 4.18 1.80 -13.13
CA GLU A 66 4.26 0.33 -13.15
C GLU A 66 4.50 -0.20 -11.73
N MET A 67 3.64 -1.11 -11.26
CA MET A 67 3.69 -1.65 -9.91
C MET A 67 4.70 -2.79 -9.77
N GLN A 68 5.45 -2.77 -8.68
CA GLN A 68 6.39 -3.82 -8.28
C GLN A 68 6.05 -4.32 -6.88
N ASP A 69 6.22 -5.63 -6.67
CA ASP A 69 6.06 -6.26 -5.37
C ASP A 69 7.41 -6.26 -4.64
N LEU A 70 7.44 -5.62 -3.47
CA LEU A 70 8.63 -5.41 -2.66
C LEU A 70 8.42 -5.92 -1.23
N PHE A 71 9.40 -6.64 -0.70
CA PHE A 71 9.51 -6.99 0.70
C PHE A 71 10.74 -6.27 1.28
N GLU A 72 10.48 -5.29 2.13
CA GLU A 72 11.48 -4.43 2.73
C GLU A 72 11.73 -4.88 4.17
N ILE A 73 12.99 -5.07 4.54
CA ILE A 73 13.42 -5.54 5.86
C ILE A 73 14.27 -4.44 6.49
N ALA A 74 14.02 -4.15 7.76
CA ALA A 74 14.84 -3.33 8.62
C ALA A 74 15.18 -4.12 9.89
N LEU A 75 16.46 -4.15 10.23
CA LEU A 75 17.00 -4.78 11.43
C LEU A 75 17.63 -3.69 12.29
N THR A 76 17.11 -3.51 13.49
CA THR A 76 17.83 -2.84 14.56
C THR A 76 18.65 -3.87 15.31
N ALA A 77 19.95 -3.66 15.39
CA ALA A 77 20.90 -4.57 16.05
C ALA A 77 21.62 -3.84 17.20
N PRO A 78 22.12 -4.57 18.21
CA PRO A 78 22.88 -3.96 19.31
C PRO A 78 24.24 -3.40 18.87
N ASP A 79 24.81 -3.93 17.77
CA ASP A 79 26.10 -3.52 17.22
C ASP A 79 25.94 -3.14 15.74
N ASN A 80 25.79 -1.84 15.49
CA ASN A 80 25.65 -1.29 14.14
C ASN A 80 26.97 -1.23 13.34
N THR A 81 28.09 -1.68 13.91
CA THR A 81 29.39 -1.70 13.21
C THR A 81 29.59 -2.96 12.37
N ARG A 82 28.72 -3.97 12.54
CA ARG A 82 28.79 -5.26 11.85
C ARG A 82 27.97 -5.27 10.57
N LEU A 83 28.29 -6.22 9.69
CA LEU A 83 27.44 -6.59 8.57
C LEU A 83 26.53 -7.74 8.98
N TYR A 84 25.26 -7.63 8.60
CA TYR A 84 24.26 -8.64 8.93
C TYR A 84 23.65 -9.23 7.67
N ARG A 85 23.35 -10.53 7.75
CA ARG A 85 22.55 -11.25 6.76
C ARG A 85 21.32 -11.81 7.45
N VAL A 86 20.19 -11.75 6.76
CA VAL A 86 18.94 -12.38 7.20
C VAL A 86 18.56 -13.52 6.26
N GLU A 87 18.06 -14.60 6.83
CA GLU A 87 17.55 -15.77 6.12
C GLU A 87 16.15 -16.09 6.64
N PHE A 88 15.21 -16.37 5.76
CA PHE A 88 13.82 -16.64 6.13
C PHE A 88 13.10 -17.42 5.02
N THR A 89 11.91 -17.93 5.33
CA THR A 89 11.09 -18.69 4.38
C THR A 89 9.72 -18.05 4.27
N VAL A 90 9.22 -17.93 3.04
CA VAL A 90 7.83 -17.55 2.73
C VAL A 90 7.29 -18.56 1.73
N GLY A 91 6.14 -19.15 2.06
CA GLY A 91 5.60 -20.34 1.43
C GLY A 91 6.61 -21.49 1.51
N GLU A 92 6.97 -22.02 0.34
CA GLU A 92 7.97 -23.09 0.20
C GLU A 92 9.34 -22.56 -0.25
N LYS A 93 9.52 -21.24 -0.32
CA LYS A 93 10.72 -20.63 -0.88
C LYS A 93 11.57 -19.98 0.22
N ALA A 94 12.83 -20.37 0.27
CA ALA A 94 13.83 -19.72 1.10
C ALA A 94 14.34 -18.43 0.45
N TYR A 95 14.54 -17.42 1.28
CA TYR A 95 15.06 -16.11 0.94
C TYR A 95 16.24 -15.77 1.84
N ALA A 96 17.16 -14.97 1.31
CA ALA A 96 18.25 -14.41 2.08
C ALA A 96 18.64 -13.05 1.53
N ALA A 97 19.08 -12.15 2.41
CA ALA A 97 19.56 -10.83 2.03
C ALA A 97 20.69 -10.36 2.94
N ASP A 98 21.73 -9.79 2.33
CA ASP A 98 22.71 -9.00 3.05
C ASP A 98 22.13 -7.61 3.28
N LEU A 99 22.25 -7.11 4.51
CA LEU A 99 21.64 -5.85 4.92
C LEU A 99 22.64 -4.69 4.81
N ALA A 100 22.21 -3.59 4.20
CA ALA A 100 22.98 -2.35 4.13
C ALA A 100 22.65 -1.44 5.31
N PHE A 101 23.67 -0.92 5.99
CA PHE A 101 23.47 0.00 7.11
C PHE A 101 23.03 1.40 6.63
N ASP A 102 21.86 1.84 7.11
CA ASP A 102 21.37 3.22 6.97
C ASP A 102 21.73 3.98 8.25
N SER A 103 22.71 4.88 8.15
CA SER A 103 23.21 5.66 9.28
C SER A 103 22.26 6.76 9.75
N VAL A 104 21.27 7.15 8.95
CA VAL A 104 20.25 8.14 9.34
C VAL A 104 19.19 7.46 10.20
N ARG A 105 18.78 6.25 9.80
CA ARG A 105 17.78 5.45 10.53
C ARG A 105 18.38 4.60 11.64
N LEU A 106 19.71 4.47 11.68
CA LEU A 106 20.45 3.58 12.58
C LEU A 106 19.93 2.13 12.51
N ALA A 107 19.68 1.66 11.29
CA ALA A 107 19.13 0.34 11.02
C ALA A 107 19.80 -0.30 9.79
N HIS A 108 19.88 -1.63 9.77
CA HIS A 108 20.35 -2.38 8.62
C HIS A 108 19.16 -2.78 7.74
N THR A 109 19.20 -2.52 6.44
CA THR A 109 18.04 -2.65 5.56
C THR A 109 18.31 -3.48 4.31
N ALA A 110 17.28 -4.14 3.80
CA ALA A 110 17.28 -4.77 2.49
C ALA A 110 15.91 -4.64 1.83
N SER A 111 15.89 -4.77 0.51
CA SER A 111 14.67 -4.79 -0.29
C SER A 111 14.76 -5.95 -1.28
N LEU A 112 13.73 -6.79 -1.30
CA LEU A 112 13.65 -7.99 -2.12
C LEU A 112 12.39 -7.94 -2.99
N SER A 113 12.45 -8.42 -4.23
CA SER A 113 11.25 -8.66 -5.02
C SER A 113 10.76 -10.09 -4.77
N MET A 114 9.55 -10.20 -4.21
CA MET A 114 8.92 -11.47 -3.85
C MET A 114 7.41 -11.30 -3.71
N PRO A 115 6.60 -12.36 -3.80
CA PRO A 115 5.14 -12.26 -3.60
C PRO A 115 4.77 -11.89 -2.16
N GLU A 116 3.54 -11.42 -1.97
CA GLU A 116 2.97 -11.13 -0.64
C GLU A 116 3.01 -12.40 0.23
N PRO A 117 3.65 -12.36 1.41
CA PRO A 117 3.62 -13.49 2.34
C PRO A 117 2.20 -13.69 2.90
N ALA A 118 1.77 -14.93 3.07
CA ALA A 118 0.46 -15.27 3.63
C ALA A 118 0.53 -15.69 5.12
N GLU A 119 1.74 -15.83 5.63
CA GLU A 119 2.04 -16.29 6.97
C GLU A 119 1.59 -15.26 8.02
N GLU A 120 1.14 -15.76 9.17
CA GLU A 120 0.84 -14.93 10.34
C GLU A 120 2.11 -14.65 11.17
N SER A 121 3.22 -15.31 10.86
CA SER A 121 4.51 -15.10 11.48
C SER A 121 5.63 -15.59 10.57
N ILE A 122 6.78 -14.90 10.58
CA ILE A 122 7.96 -15.28 9.81
C ILE A 122 9.15 -15.40 10.76
N ALA A 123 9.80 -16.56 10.73
CA ALA A 123 11.05 -16.79 11.44
C ALA A 123 12.23 -16.24 10.63
N PHE A 124 12.90 -15.22 11.16
CA PHE A 124 14.12 -14.66 10.59
C PHE A 124 15.34 -15.19 11.33
N THR A 125 16.27 -15.80 10.60
CA THR A 125 17.60 -16.11 11.13
C THR A 125 18.54 -14.96 10.81
N VAL A 126 19.01 -14.26 11.84
CA VAL A 126 19.98 -13.17 11.75
C VAL A 126 21.38 -13.75 11.97
N ARG A 127 22.30 -13.43 11.05
CA ARG A 127 23.70 -13.85 11.09
C ARG A 127 24.62 -12.65 10.99
N ASP A 128 25.75 -12.73 11.67
CA ASP A 128 26.92 -11.89 11.36
C ASP A 128 27.49 -12.36 10.01
N ALA A 129 27.55 -11.45 9.04
CA ALA A 129 27.97 -11.77 7.68
C ALA A 129 29.50 -11.93 7.55
N GLU A 130 30.27 -11.45 8.54
CA GLU A 130 31.74 -11.47 8.51
C GLU A 130 32.34 -12.48 9.51
N ASN A 131 31.56 -12.91 10.51
CA ASN A 131 32.00 -13.85 11.52
C ASN A 131 31.04 -15.03 11.71
N ALA A 132 31.34 -16.15 11.05
CA ALA A 132 30.53 -17.38 11.12
C ALA A 132 30.58 -18.11 12.47
N ASP A 133 31.51 -17.76 13.37
CA ASP A 133 31.61 -18.35 14.71
C ASP A 133 30.59 -17.71 15.68
N VAL A 134 29.97 -16.59 15.30
CA VAL A 134 28.86 -16.01 16.06
C VAL A 134 27.60 -16.82 15.79
N GLU A 135 27.05 -17.40 16.86
CA GLU A 135 25.81 -18.18 16.78
C GLU A 135 24.68 -17.35 16.16
N PRO A 136 23.96 -17.89 15.16
CA PRO A 136 22.81 -17.22 14.58
C PRO A 136 21.70 -17.01 15.61
N LEU A 137 20.99 -15.90 15.47
CA LEU A 137 19.83 -15.62 16.30
C LEU A 137 18.55 -15.77 15.48
N ALA A 138 17.59 -16.52 15.99
CA ALA A 138 16.25 -16.57 15.42
C ALA A 138 15.38 -15.45 16.03
N VAL A 139 14.77 -14.64 15.19
CA VAL A 139 13.76 -13.64 15.57
C VAL A 139 12.45 -14.04 14.92
N GLU A 140 11.46 -14.37 15.74
CA GLU A 140 10.09 -14.65 15.27
C GLU A 140 9.33 -13.33 15.14
N ALA A 141 8.94 -12.97 13.92
CA ALA A 141 8.24 -11.71 13.64
C ALA A 141 6.77 -11.96 13.29
N ALA A 142 5.86 -11.50 14.16
CA ALA A 142 4.43 -11.68 14.01
C ALA A 142 3.85 -10.70 12.99
N CYS A 143 2.86 -11.14 12.21
CA CYS A 143 2.11 -10.25 11.33
C CYS A 143 1.25 -9.30 12.18
N LEU A 144 1.42 -8.00 11.95
CA LEU A 144 0.68 -6.95 12.66
C LEU A 144 -0.62 -6.56 11.96
N ARG A 145 -0.94 -7.17 10.82
CA ARG A 145 -2.22 -6.92 10.13
C ARG A 145 -3.35 -7.53 10.97
N PRO A 146 -4.31 -6.75 11.48
CA PRO A 146 -5.33 -7.30 12.35
C PRO A 146 -6.30 -8.19 11.57
N GLN A 147 -6.83 -9.22 12.24
CA GLN A 147 -7.93 -10.01 11.70
C GLN A 147 -9.14 -9.10 11.46
N GLY A 148 -9.68 -9.15 10.24
CA GLY A 148 -10.79 -8.28 9.83
C GLY A 148 -10.36 -6.92 9.28
N ALA A 149 -9.06 -6.64 9.11
CA ALA A 149 -8.62 -5.50 8.31
C ALA A 149 -9.26 -5.54 6.92
N LEU A 150 -9.78 -4.40 6.47
CA LEU A 150 -10.41 -4.29 5.16
C LEU A 150 -9.44 -4.68 4.04
N ALA A 151 -10.00 -5.27 2.99
CA ALA A 151 -9.29 -5.37 1.73
C ALA A 151 -9.24 -3.99 1.06
N LEU A 152 -8.25 -3.78 0.19
CA LEU A 152 -8.05 -2.52 -0.51
C LEU A 152 -9.32 -2.00 -1.23
N PRO A 153 -10.08 -2.80 -2.00
CA PRO A 153 -11.28 -2.31 -2.66
C PRO A 153 -12.32 -1.76 -1.68
N ASP A 154 -12.56 -2.48 -0.58
CA ASP A 154 -13.54 -2.10 0.44
C ASP A 154 -13.10 -0.82 1.18
N LEU A 155 -11.82 -0.71 1.52
CA LEU A 155 -11.24 0.50 2.10
C LEU A 155 -11.44 1.70 1.16
N LEU A 156 -11.12 1.54 -0.12
CA LEU A 156 -11.25 2.61 -1.12
C LEU A 156 -12.70 3.03 -1.32
N GLU A 157 -13.65 2.09 -1.26
CA GLU A 157 -15.07 2.40 -1.29
C GLU A 157 -15.49 3.26 -0.08
N ARG A 158 -15.03 2.90 1.13
CA ARG A 158 -15.34 3.62 2.37
C ARG A 158 -14.80 5.04 2.37
N VAL A 159 -13.52 5.22 2.05
CA VAL A 159 -12.90 6.56 2.03
C VAL A 159 -13.47 7.43 0.90
N ARG A 160 -13.79 6.84 -0.26
CA ARG A 160 -14.46 7.56 -1.35
C ARG A 160 -15.85 8.04 -0.94
N ALA A 161 -16.61 7.23 -0.22
CA ALA A 161 -17.94 7.61 0.25
C ALA A 161 -17.87 8.70 1.34
N ALA A 162 -16.85 8.65 2.21
CA ALA A 162 -16.65 9.65 3.26
C ALA A 162 -16.17 11.00 2.68
N GLU A 163 -15.36 10.99 1.62
CA GLU A 163 -14.79 12.18 0.97
C GLU A 163 -15.33 12.37 -0.46
N GLU A 164 -16.64 12.20 -0.64
CA GLU A 164 -17.30 12.15 -1.96
C GLU A 164 -16.93 13.34 -2.85
N GLU A 165 -16.99 14.56 -2.32
CA GLU A 165 -16.71 15.79 -3.08
C GLU A 165 -15.28 15.81 -3.64
N ARG A 166 -14.30 15.33 -2.87
CA ARG A 166 -12.89 15.31 -3.28
C ARG A 166 -12.64 14.28 -4.37
N PHE A 167 -13.17 13.08 -4.21
CA PHE A 167 -13.05 12.04 -5.23
C PHE A 167 -13.84 12.40 -6.49
N ALA A 168 -15.01 13.02 -6.35
CA ALA A 168 -15.81 13.50 -7.47
C ALA A 168 -15.07 14.61 -8.26
N ALA A 169 -14.36 15.51 -7.58
CA ALA A 169 -13.57 16.55 -8.23
C ALA A 169 -12.45 16.01 -9.12
N LEU A 170 -11.98 14.79 -8.86
CA LEU A 170 -10.95 14.10 -9.64
C LEU A 170 -11.53 13.04 -10.59
N SER A 171 -12.83 12.74 -10.51
CA SER A 171 -13.47 11.71 -11.32
C SER A 171 -14.15 12.32 -12.56
N SER A 172 -13.94 11.70 -13.72
CA SER A 172 -14.63 12.06 -14.95
C SER A 172 -14.98 10.82 -15.76
N GLY A 173 -16.26 10.43 -15.72
CA GLY A 173 -16.72 9.17 -16.27
C GLY A 173 -16.03 7.97 -15.61
N ARG A 174 -15.30 7.17 -16.39
CA ARG A 174 -14.48 6.05 -15.88
C ARG A 174 -13.04 6.45 -15.52
N GLY A 175 -12.67 7.71 -15.75
CA GLY A 175 -11.34 8.22 -15.49
C GLY A 175 -11.21 8.81 -14.09
N PHE A 176 -10.00 8.71 -13.54
CA PHE A 176 -9.62 9.39 -12.30
C PHE A 176 -8.31 10.16 -12.50
N ALA A 177 -8.35 11.46 -12.21
CA ALA A 177 -7.25 12.40 -12.40
C ALA A 177 -6.41 12.57 -11.13
N GLY A 178 -6.05 11.45 -10.52
CA GLY A 178 -5.16 11.41 -9.37
C GLY A 178 -4.60 10.02 -9.15
N GLU A 179 -3.84 9.87 -8.07
CA GLU A 179 -3.28 8.61 -7.60
C GLU A 179 -3.49 8.45 -6.10
N LEU A 180 -3.37 7.21 -5.62
CA LEU A 180 -3.60 6.82 -4.25
C LEU A 180 -2.39 6.12 -3.64
N TYR A 181 -2.00 6.56 -2.45
CA TYR A 181 -0.98 5.92 -1.62
C TYR A 181 -1.64 5.33 -0.39
N VAL A 182 -1.68 4.00 -0.30
CA VAL A 182 -2.32 3.28 0.80
C VAL A 182 -1.27 2.55 1.61
N ARG A 183 -1.17 2.84 2.91
CA ARG A 183 -0.19 2.18 3.77
C ARG A 183 -0.85 1.73 5.06
N LEU A 184 -0.83 0.42 5.32
CA LEU A 184 -1.09 -0.08 6.66
C LEU A 184 -0.07 0.52 7.62
N LEU A 185 -0.52 0.96 8.78
CA LEU A 185 0.25 1.46 9.91
C LEU A 185 -0.22 0.70 11.14
N CYS A 186 0.71 0.20 11.94
CA CYS A 186 0.41 -0.48 13.20
C CYS A 186 1.25 0.18 14.30
N GLU A 187 0.60 0.72 15.31
CA GLU A 187 1.27 1.38 16.44
C GLU A 187 0.45 1.19 17.71
N ASN A 188 1.11 0.81 18.81
CA ASN A 188 0.48 0.66 20.14
C ASN A 188 -0.80 -0.21 20.15
N GLY A 189 -0.84 -1.26 19.33
CA GLY A 189 -1.99 -2.16 19.22
C GLY A 189 -3.17 -1.62 18.40
N ALA A 190 -3.05 -0.42 17.83
CA ALA A 190 -4.00 0.13 16.87
C ALA A 190 -3.46 0.00 15.44
N SER A 191 -4.37 -0.19 14.49
CA SER A 191 -4.03 -0.32 13.07
C SER A 191 -4.86 0.63 12.23
N TYR A 192 -4.19 1.36 11.35
CA TYR A 192 -4.79 2.34 10.47
C TYR A 192 -4.26 2.17 9.05
N TYR A 193 -5.04 2.62 8.07
CA TYR A 193 -4.53 2.90 6.74
C TYR A 193 -4.28 4.40 6.61
N TYR A 194 -3.05 4.78 6.33
CA TYR A 194 -2.79 6.06 5.68
C TYR A 194 -3.26 5.96 4.24
N VAL A 195 -4.07 6.92 3.80
CA VAL A 195 -4.55 7.05 2.42
C VAL A 195 -4.21 8.47 1.94
N GLY A 196 -3.21 8.58 1.08
CA GLY A 196 -2.86 9.82 0.39
C GLY A 196 -3.55 9.89 -0.96
N LEU A 197 -4.36 10.92 -1.18
CA LEU A 197 -4.96 11.25 -2.47
C LEU A 197 -4.18 12.39 -3.12
N THR A 198 -3.44 12.10 -4.19
CA THR A 198 -2.61 13.10 -4.87
C THR A 198 -3.21 13.48 -6.22
N ASP A 199 -3.37 14.78 -6.48
CA ASP A 199 -3.84 15.30 -7.76
C ASP A 199 -2.69 15.44 -8.79
N ARG A 200 -3.02 15.75 -10.04
CA ARG A 200 -2.02 15.97 -11.12
C ARG A 200 -1.13 17.20 -10.93
N ALA A 201 -1.42 18.04 -9.94
CA ALA A 201 -0.56 19.15 -9.56
C ALA A 201 0.43 18.76 -8.44
N GLY A 202 0.40 17.49 -7.98
CA GLY A 202 1.25 16.97 -6.90
C GLY A 202 0.77 17.38 -5.51
N ARG A 203 -0.47 17.86 -5.36
CA ARG A 203 -1.04 18.19 -4.05
C ARG A 203 -1.68 16.96 -3.45
N THR A 204 -1.30 16.62 -2.21
CA THR A 204 -1.78 15.43 -1.52
C THR A 204 -2.74 15.80 -0.40
N TYR A 205 -3.94 15.23 -0.44
CA TYR A 205 -4.84 15.16 0.71
C TYR A 205 -4.63 13.83 1.43
N ALA A 206 -4.18 13.88 2.67
CA ALA A 206 -3.91 12.69 3.47
C ALA A 206 -5.07 12.40 4.42
N MET A 207 -5.44 11.13 4.51
CA MET A 207 -6.45 10.59 5.42
C MET A 207 -5.81 9.48 6.25
N LEU A 208 -6.22 9.37 7.51
CA LEU A 208 -5.96 8.22 8.35
C LEU A 208 -7.29 7.52 8.59
N ALA A 209 -7.43 6.29 8.11
CA ALA A 209 -8.64 5.49 8.23
C ALA A 209 -8.41 4.31 9.18
N ASP A 210 -9.38 3.99 10.03
CA ASP A 210 -9.36 2.79 10.85
C ASP A 210 -9.29 1.53 9.96
N ALA A 211 -8.38 0.60 10.28
CA ALA A 211 -8.10 -0.53 9.40
C ALA A 211 -9.26 -1.53 9.27
N ALA A 212 -10.14 -1.62 10.26
CA ALA A 212 -11.25 -2.59 10.29
C ALA A 212 -12.54 -2.02 9.69
N THR A 213 -12.80 -0.74 9.88
CA THR A 213 -14.06 -0.08 9.51
C THR A 213 -13.94 0.82 8.29
N GLY A 214 -12.73 1.34 8.00
CA GLY A 214 -12.50 2.36 6.99
C GLY A 214 -12.98 3.76 7.39
N GLU A 215 -13.39 3.97 8.65
CA GLU A 215 -13.76 5.29 9.17
C GLU A 215 -12.54 6.21 9.19
N ILE A 216 -12.68 7.43 8.65
CA ILE A 216 -11.60 8.43 8.66
C ILE A 216 -11.54 9.07 10.05
N VAL A 217 -10.41 8.88 10.73
CA VAL A 217 -10.16 9.37 12.09
C VAL A 217 -9.32 10.65 12.13
N ALA A 218 -8.59 10.95 11.05
CA ALA A 218 -7.82 12.18 10.91
C ALA A 218 -7.56 12.52 9.43
N THR A 219 -7.35 13.80 9.13
CA THR A 219 -7.05 14.29 7.79
C THR A 219 -5.99 15.39 7.81
N ARG A 220 -5.26 15.58 6.71
CA ARG A 220 -4.26 16.64 6.53
C ARG A 220 -4.16 17.09 5.07
N GLU A 221 -3.95 18.39 4.87
CA GLU A 221 -3.60 19.04 3.59
C GLU A 221 -2.19 19.62 3.61
#